data_AF-A0A7S0R3T4-F1
#
_entry.id   AF-A0A7S0R3T4-F1
#
_cell.length_a   1.000
_cell.length_b   1.000
_cell.length_c   1.000
_cell.angle_alpha   90.00
_cell.angle_beta   90.00
_cell.angle_gamma   90.00
#
_symmetry.space_group_name_H-M   'P 1'
#
loop_
_entity.id
_entity.type
_entity.pdbx_description
1 polymer ?
#
loop_
_entity_poly.entity_id
_entity_poly.type
_entity_poly.pdbx_seq_one_letter_code
_entity_poly.pdbx_strand_id
1 'polypeptide(L)'
;EVQLETKLTVPHRLLPNHLAGAPPAYLVVAGLVLSVASVPFMEQSFGRRGWYRNAPPKLLELINDMPEDESEEAVVVAHCQDTRALDGYEPQLLQHKRVIGFRVGKGAGGPSDTPSQRVRNLRQLAAAILACREGEIRLELQGREVVVMGAELAAADTRAVLKEYEVQSPVSADMADLLVKPSSSQAGGQRG
;
A
#
# COMPACT_ATOMS: atom_id res chain seq x y z
N GLU A 1 -44.72 6.60 -18.40
CA GLU A 1 -44.26 5.77 -17.26
C GLU A 1 -42.94 5.15 -17.68
N VAL A 2 -41.85 5.39 -16.95
CA VAL A 2 -40.52 4.87 -17.31
C VAL A 2 -40.24 3.67 -16.42
N GLN A 3 -40.14 2.50 -17.03
CA GLN A 3 -39.74 1.27 -16.35
C GLN A 3 -38.23 1.07 -16.53
N LEU A 4 -37.52 0.88 -15.41
CA LEU A 4 -36.09 0.62 -15.36
C LEU A 4 -35.88 -0.73 -14.70
N GLU A 5 -35.11 -1.59 -15.37
CA GLU A 5 -34.65 -2.86 -14.83
C GLU A 5 -33.19 -2.69 -14.42
N THR A 6 -32.86 -2.97 -13.15
CA THR A 6 -31.50 -2.85 -12.64
C THR A 6 -31.10 -4.08 -11.83
N LYS A 7 -29.83 -4.47 -11.95
CA LYS A 7 -29.26 -5.61 -11.23
C LYS A 7 -28.80 -5.15 -9.85
N LEU A 8 -29.41 -5.71 -8.81
CA LEU A 8 -28.99 -5.45 -7.43
C LEU A 8 -27.72 -6.24 -7.11
N THR A 9 -26.73 -5.56 -6.54
CA THR A 9 -25.47 -6.15 -6.07
C THR A 9 -25.23 -5.76 -4.62
N VAL A 10 -24.28 -6.44 -3.96
CA VAL A 10 -23.87 -6.10 -2.60
C VAL A 10 -23.11 -4.77 -2.62
N PRO A 11 -23.39 -3.83 -1.71
CA PRO A 11 -22.66 -2.56 -1.65
C PRO A 11 -21.16 -2.78 -1.40
N HIS A 12 -20.32 -2.27 -2.29
CA HIS A 12 -18.88 -2.22 -2.09
C HIS A 12 -18.53 -1.06 -1.14
N ARG A 13 -17.76 -1.34 -0.09
CA ARG A 13 -17.35 -0.36 0.93
C ARG A 13 -15.85 -0.14 0.83
N LEU A 14 -15.41 1.12 0.92
CA LEU A 14 -13.99 1.46 0.97
C LEU A 14 -13.31 0.89 2.23
N LEU A 15 -14.08 0.79 3.33
CA LEU A 15 -13.69 0.07 4.53
C LEU A 15 -14.50 -1.24 4.64
N PRO A 16 -13.93 -2.40 4.27
CA PRO A 16 -14.63 -3.67 4.36
C PRO A 16 -14.91 -4.08 5.82
N ASN A 17 -16.12 -4.59 6.07
CA ASN A 17 -16.51 -5.09 7.39
C ASN A 17 -15.83 -6.42 7.76
N HIS A 18 -15.41 -7.19 6.76
CA HIS A 18 -14.74 -8.47 6.94
C HIS A 18 -13.85 -8.78 5.72
N LEU A 19 -12.87 -9.65 5.90
CA LEU A 19 -11.98 -10.13 4.82
C LEU A 19 -12.43 -11.48 4.23
N ALA A 20 -13.64 -11.97 4.56
CA ALA A 20 -14.20 -13.23 4.07
C ALA A 20 -13.27 -14.46 4.29
N GLY A 21 -12.48 -14.44 5.38
CA GLY A 21 -11.53 -15.50 5.70
C GLY A 21 -10.19 -15.40 4.97
N ALA A 22 -10.03 -14.45 4.04
CA ALA A 22 -8.74 -14.17 3.42
C ALA A 22 -7.79 -13.50 4.44
N PRO A 23 -6.48 -13.81 4.38
CA PRO A 23 -5.48 -13.08 5.16
C PRO A 23 -5.40 -11.61 4.68
N PRO A 24 -5.06 -10.66 5.56
CA PRO A 24 -4.89 -9.27 5.18
C PRO A 24 -3.72 -9.11 4.20
N ALA A 25 -3.94 -8.34 3.13
CA ALA A 25 -2.90 -8.00 2.18
C ALA A 25 -1.92 -7.00 2.79
N TYR A 26 -0.61 -7.19 2.56
CA TYR A 26 0.44 -6.31 3.09
C TYR A 26 1.61 -6.13 2.13
N LEU A 27 2.32 -5.01 2.30
CA LEU A 27 3.60 -4.69 1.66
C LEU A 27 4.56 -4.14 2.72
N VAL A 28 5.77 -4.67 2.78
CA VAL A 28 6.87 -4.18 3.60
C VAL A 28 7.86 -3.42 2.70
N VAL A 29 8.12 -2.16 3.03
CA VAL A 29 9.11 -1.32 2.36
C VAL A 29 9.86 -0.46 3.38
N ALA A 30 11.17 -0.65 3.48
CA ALA A 30 12.06 0.17 4.31
C ALA A 30 11.66 0.25 5.81
N GLY A 31 10.91 -0.73 6.33
CA GLY A 31 10.36 -0.68 7.68
C GLY A 31 8.91 -0.20 7.78
N LEU A 32 8.35 0.40 6.72
CA LEU A 32 6.92 0.63 6.61
C LEU A 32 6.19 -0.67 6.27
N VAL A 33 5.21 -1.03 7.08
CA VAL A 33 4.24 -2.09 6.79
C VAL A 33 2.97 -1.42 6.30
N LEU A 34 2.71 -1.49 5.01
CA LEU A 34 1.49 -1.01 4.39
C LEU A 34 0.46 -2.13 4.33
N SER A 35 -0.79 -1.83 4.64
CA SER A 35 -1.92 -2.76 4.62
C SER A 35 -3.18 -2.07 4.12
N VAL A 36 -4.18 -2.86 3.75
CA VAL A 36 -5.53 -2.34 3.47
C VAL A 36 -6.30 -2.13 4.77
N ALA A 37 -6.89 -0.95 4.93
CA ALA A 37 -7.77 -0.64 6.06
C ALA A 37 -9.05 -1.46 5.97
N SER A 38 -9.45 -2.09 7.07
CA SER A 38 -10.67 -2.87 7.20
C SER A 38 -11.15 -2.81 8.65
N VAL A 39 -12.40 -3.20 8.92
CA VAL A 39 -12.89 -3.27 10.31
C VAL A 39 -12.03 -4.22 11.17
N PRO A 40 -11.63 -5.42 10.72
CA PRO A 40 -10.67 -6.25 11.47
C PRO A 40 -9.35 -5.54 11.79
N PHE A 41 -8.82 -4.74 10.84
CA PHE A 41 -7.63 -3.93 11.09
C PHE A 41 -7.87 -2.86 12.18
N MET A 42 -9.03 -2.18 12.15
CA MET A 42 -9.39 -1.20 13.18
C MET A 42 -9.53 -1.84 14.56
N GLU A 43 -10.19 -2.99 14.63
CA GLU A 43 -10.37 -3.74 15.87
C GLU A 43 -9.04 -4.20 16.46
N GLN A 44 -8.10 -4.64 15.62
CA GLN A 44 -6.77 -5.05 16.03
C GLN A 44 -5.93 -3.86 16.52
N SER A 45 -6.00 -2.72 15.82
CA SER A 45 -5.13 -1.57 16.10
C SER A 45 -5.65 -0.71 17.26
N PHE A 46 -6.97 -0.56 17.40
CA PHE A 46 -7.59 0.41 18.31
C PHE A 46 -8.56 -0.23 19.32
N GLY A 47 -8.68 -1.56 19.30
CA GLY A 47 -9.46 -2.36 20.23
C GLY A 47 -10.83 -2.77 19.71
N ARG A 48 -11.15 -4.05 19.92
CA ARG A 48 -12.35 -4.74 19.37
C ARG A 48 -13.69 -4.04 19.59
N ARG A 49 -13.90 -3.39 20.74
CA ARG A 49 -15.17 -2.72 21.09
C ARG A 49 -15.06 -1.19 21.19
N GLY A 50 -13.88 -0.64 20.94
CA GLY A 50 -13.56 0.77 21.17
C GLY A 50 -12.93 1.48 19.98
N TRP A 51 -12.69 0.79 18.87
CA TRP A 51 -11.96 1.35 17.73
C TRP A 51 -12.61 2.61 17.16
N TYR A 52 -13.93 2.72 17.15
CA TYR A 52 -14.64 3.93 16.69
C TYR A 52 -14.44 5.17 17.58
N ARG A 53 -13.91 5.00 18.80
CA ARG A 53 -13.53 6.10 19.72
C ARG A 53 -12.04 6.35 19.74
N ASN A 54 -11.24 5.31 19.56
CA ASN A 54 -9.80 5.33 19.73
C ASN A 54 -9.03 5.56 18.42
N ALA A 55 -9.63 5.22 17.27
CA ALA A 55 -8.99 5.42 15.98
C ALA A 55 -8.89 6.91 15.62
N PRO A 56 -7.86 7.31 14.85
CA PRO A 56 -7.73 8.67 14.37
C PRO A 56 -8.99 9.13 13.62
N PRO A 57 -9.52 10.35 13.88
CA PRO A 57 -10.73 10.84 13.22
C PRO A 57 -10.67 10.78 11.70
N LYS A 58 -9.48 11.06 11.16
CA LYS A 58 -9.23 11.06 9.72
C LYS A 58 -9.33 9.66 9.09
N LEU A 59 -9.06 8.62 9.87
CA LEU A 59 -9.23 7.23 9.45
C LEU A 59 -10.70 6.78 9.61
N LEU A 60 -11.43 7.33 10.59
CA LEU A 60 -12.87 7.08 10.77
C LEU A 60 -13.73 7.68 9.65
N GLU A 61 -13.26 8.71 8.95
CA GLU A 61 -13.94 9.25 7.77
C GLU A 61 -14.17 8.17 6.69
N LEU A 62 -13.28 7.17 6.59
CA LEU A 62 -13.40 6.06 5.62
C LEU A 62 -14.68 5.22 5.79
N ILE A 63 -15.35 5.29 6.94
CA ILE A 63 -16.63 4.60 7.17
C ILE A 63 -17.74 5.18 6.28
N ASN A 64 -17.67 6.49 6.02
CA ASN A 64 -18.66 7.23 5.26
C ASN A 64 -18.28 7.38 3.78
N ASP A 65 -17.02 7.11 3.43
CA ASP A 65 -16.53 7.20 2.07
C ASP A 65 -17.01 6.01 1.22
N MET A 66 -17.45 6.32 -0.01
CA MET A 66 -17.75 5.33 -1.03
C MET A 66 -16.54 5.20 -1.97
N PRO A 67 -16.19 3.97 -2.37
CA PRO A 67 -15.14 3.76 -3.36
C PRO A 67 -15.57 4.36 -4.71
N GLU A 68 -14.64 5.02 -5.39
CA GLU A 68 -14.86 5.55 -6.74
C GLU A 68 -14.94 4.42 -7.77
N ASP A 69 -14.18 3.34 -7.55
CA ASP A 69 -14.12 2.15 -8.41
C ASP A 69 -14.18 0.86 -7.58
N GLU A 70 -14.56 -0.27 -8.21
CA GLU A 70 -14.66 -1.59 -7.54
C GLU A 70 -13.34 -2.11 -6.96
N SER A 71 -12.21 -1.60 -7.47
CA SER A 71 -10.87 -2.01 -7.03
C SER A 71 -10.24 -1.02 -6.05
N GLU A 72 -10.96 0.00 -5.59
CA GLU A 72 -10.41 1.00 -4.67
C GLU A 72 -10.29 0.44 -3.24
N GLU A 73 -9.09 0.58 -2.68
CA GLU A 73 -8.75 0.18 -1.31
C GLU A 73 -8.09 1.36 -0.57
N ALA A 74 -8.43 1.50 0.72
CA ALA A 74 -7.75 2.46 1.57
C ALA A 74 -6.44 1.87 2.12
N VAL A 75 -5.33 2.14 1.44
CA VAL A 75 -3.99 1.72 1.89
C VAL A 75 -3.51 2.59 3.04
N VAL A 76 -3.08 1.97 4.14
CA VAL A 76 -2.61 2.65 5.36
C VAL A 76 -1.25 2.12 5.80
N VAL A 77 -0.49 2.97 6.50
CA VAL A 77 0.70 2.54 7.25
C VAL A 77 0.22 1.81 8.50
N ALA A 78 0.24 0.48 8.49
CA ALA A 78 -0.17 -0.34 9.62
C ALA A 78 0.86 -0.30 10.76
N HIS A 79 2.14 -0.35 10.40
CA HIS A 79 3.27 -0.30 11.33
C HIS A 79 4.45 0.41 10.68
N CYS A 80 5.33 0.99 11.49
CA CYS A 80 6.55 1.63 11.03
C CYS A 80 7.70 1.24 11.96
N GLN A 81 8.73 0.61 11.39
CA GLN A 81 9.99 0.33 12.07
C GLN A 81 11.03 1.38 11.74
N ASP A 82 11.86 1.70 12.72
CA ASP A 82 12.98 2.61 12.55
C ASP A 82 14.07 1.95 11.69
N THR A 83 14.44 2.60 10.61
CA THR A 83 15.45 2.13 9.64
C THR A 83 16.20 3.32 9.07
N ARG A 84 17.37 3.05 8.48
CA ARG A 84 18.22 4.11 7.89
C ARG A 84 17.52 4.84 6.75
N ALA A 85 16.70 4.14 5.98
CA ALA A 85 15.88 4.71 4.93
C ALA A 85 14.82 5.69 5.45
N LEU A 86 14.47 5.63 6.73
CA LEU A 86 13.50 6.47 7.40
C LEU A 86 14.15 7.45 8.40
N ASP A 87 15.48 7.59 8.39
CA ASP A 87 16.19 8.54 9.24
C ASP A 87 15.61 9.95 9.09
N GLY A 88 15.23 10.57 10.21
CA GLY A 88 14.59 11.88 10.25
C GLY A 88 13.06 11.86 10.20
N TYR A 89 12.44 10.70 10.00
CA TYR A 89 11.01 10.51 10.19
C TYR A 89 10.73 9.87 11.55
N GLU A 90 9.73 10.37 12.28
CA GLU A 90 9.30 9.77 13.53
C GLU A 90 8.31 8.61 13.26
N PRO A 91 8.67 7.34 13.59
CA PRO A 91 7.84 6.18 13.24
C PRO A 91 6.42 6.26 13.77
N GLN A 92 6.22 6.79 14.98
CA GLN A 92 4.93 6.93 15.64
C GLN A 92 4.01 7.91 14.90
N LEU A 93 4.57 8.94 14.26
CA LEU A 93 3.78 9.89 13.47
C LEU A 93 3.34 9.29 12.14
N LEU A 94 4.10 8.36 11.56
CA LEU A 94 3.75 7.78 10.26
C LEU A 94 2.65 6.71 10.37
N GLN A 95 2.49 6.08 11.53
CA GLN A 95 1.51 5.01 11.74
C GLN A 95 0.07 5.48 11.59
N HIS A 96 -0.77 4.57 11.10
CA HIS A 96 -2.22 4.72 10.93
C HIS A 96 -2.65 5.86 10.00
N LYS A 97 -1.76 6.32 9.12
CA LYS A 97 -2.06 7.29 8.06
C LYS A 97 -2.33 6.59 6.74
N ARG A 98 -3.32 7.09 5.99
CA ARG A 98 -3.60 6.63 4.63
C ARG A 98 -2.52 7.13 3.67
N VAL A 99 -2.07 6.27 2.78
CA VAL A 99 -1.22 6.65 1.65
C VAL A 99 -2.14 7.11 0.52
N ILE A 100 -2.05 8.38 0.15
CA ILE A 100 -2.94 9.01 -0.84
C ILE A 100 -2.31 9.06 -2.23
N GLY A 101 -0.98 9.16 -2.29
CA GLY A 101 -0.24 9.30 -3.53
C GLY A 101 1.15 8.69 -3.44
N PHE A 102 1.74 8.40 -4.59
CA PHE A 102 3.10 7.90 -4.68
C PHE A 102 3.81 8.33 -5.96
N ARG A 103 5.13 8.33 -5.90
CA ARG A 103 6.02 8.48 -7.06
C ARG A 103 7.23 7.57 -6.86
N VAL A 104 7.65 6.91 -7.93
CA VAL A 104 8.84 6.04 -7.94
C VAL A 104 9.71 6.37 -9.15
N GLY A 105 11.04 6.31 -9.00
CA GLY A 105 12.00 6.49 -10.11
C GLY A 105 13.06 7.57 -9.84
N LYS A 106 13.79 7.99 -10.89
CA LYS A 106 14.91 8.94 -10.75
C LYS A 106 14.43 10.34 -10.31
N GLY A 107 14.53 10.61 -9.02
CA GLY A 107 14.46 11.94 -8.42
C GLY A 107 15.85 12.55 -8.33
N ALA A 108 16.30 13.21 -9.40
CA ALA A 108 17.30 14.29 -9.38
C ALA A 108 17.56 14.79 -10.81
N GLY A 109 16.96 15.92 -11.19
CA GLY A 109 17.37 16.72 -12.37
C GLY A 109 16.65 16.48 -13.70
N GLY A 110 15.73 15.52 -13.80
CA GLY A 110 14.76 15.44 -14.91
C GLY A 110 13.59 16.41 -14.69
N PRO A 111 12.84 16.81 -15.74
CA PRO A 111 11.78 17.81 -15.59
C PRO A 111 10.84 17.37 -14.46
N SER A 112 10.58 18.30 -13.54
CA SER A 112 9.77 18.21 -12.31
C SER A 112 8.31 17.76 -12.51
N ASP A 113 7.97 17.22 -13.68
CA ASP A 113 6.63 17.15 -14.25
C ASP A 113 6.00 15.76 -14.21
N THR A 114 6.64 14.73 -13.62
CA THR A 114 5.93 13.47 -13.40
C THR A 114 4.93 13.64 -12.25
N PRO A 115 3.62 13.63 -12.51
CA PRO A 115 2.62 13.86 -11.47
C PRO A 115 2.66 12.73 -10.45
N SER A 116 2.33 13.07 -9.19
CA SER A 116 2.07 12.05 -8.17
C SER A 116 0.90 11.18 -8.64
N GLN A 117 1.05 9.86 -8.53
CA GLN A 117 -0.01 8.91 -8.89
C GLN A 117 -0.88 8.67 -7.66
N ARG A 118 -2.21 8.74 -7.81
CA ARG A 118 -3.16 8.37 -6.75
C ARG A 118 -3.02 6.88 -6.43
N VAL A 119 -3.01 6.54 -5.15
CA VAL A 119 -3.08 5.14 -4.70
C VAL A 119 -4.52 4.66 -4.85
N ARG A 120 -4.76 3.70 -5.75
CA ARG A 120 -6.08 3.05 -5.90
C ARG A 120 -6.18 1.79 -5.05
N ASN A 121 -5.14 0.95 -5.07
CA ASN A 121 -5.09 -0.26 -4.26
C ASN A 121 -3.66 -0.61 -3.85
N LEU A 122 -3.54 -1.55 -2.91
CA LEU A 122 -2.24 -1.98 -2.40
C LEU A 122 -1.39 -2.65 -3.48
N ARG A 123 -2.03 -3.43 -4.36
CA ARG A 123 -1.35 -4.14 -5.45
C ARG A 123 -0.67 -3.19 -6.45
N GLN A 124 -1.35 -2.11 -6.84
CA GLN A 124 -0.77 -1.07 -7.71
C GLN A 124 0.46 -0.44 -7.06
N LEU A 125 0.35 -0.08 -5.77
CA LEU A 125 1.45 0.54 -5.02
C LEU A 125 2.63 -0.43 -4.88
N ALA A 126 2.36 -1.68 -4.54
CA ALA A 126 3.37 -2.74 -4.42
C ALA A 126 4.10 -2.96 -5.74
N ALA A 127 3.39 -3.08 -6.85
CA ALA A 127 3.99 -3.28 -8.16
C ALA A 127 4.95 -2.13 -8.52
N ALA A 128 4.55 -0.88 -8.28
CA ALA A 128 5.39 0.28 -8.56
C ALA A 128 6.65 0.34 -7.68
N ILE A 129 6.51 0.09 -6.38
CA ILE A 129 7.63 0.10 -5.42
C ILE A 129 8.61 -1.05 -5.72
N LEU A 130 8.11 -2.26 -5.93
CA LEU A 130 8.95 -3.45 -6.18
C LEU A 130 9.68 -3.40 -7.52
N ALA A 131 9.09 -2.74 -8.53
CA ALA A 131 9.73 -2.49 -9.82
C ALA A 131 10.81 -1.40 -9.75
N CYS A 132 10.75 -0.50 -8.75
CA CYS A 132 11.72 0.57 -8.56
C CYS A 132 13.04 0.01 -8.02
N ARG A 133 14.12 0.12 -8.81
CA ARG A 133 15.45 -0.37 -8.43
C ARG A 133 16.44 0.74 -8.10
N GLU A 134 16.20 1.95 -8.58
CA GLU A 134 17.08 3.11 -8.47
C GLU A 134 16.26 4.40 -8.32
N GLY A 135 16.87 5.44 -7.75
CA GLY A 135 16.23 6.73 -7.53
C GLY A 135 15.51 6.81 -6.19
N GLU A 136 14.33 7.42 -6.17
CA GLU A 136 13.57 7.73 -4.96
C GLU A 136 12.18 7.08 -5.01
N ILE A 137 11.70 6.71 -3.83
CA ILE A 137 10.32 6.32 -3.56
C ILE A 137 9.74 7.43 -2.68
N ARG A 138 8.72 8.09 -3.19
CA ARG A 138 7.99 9.15 -2.48
C ARG A 138 6.57 8.68 -2.20
N LEU A 139 6.18 8.71 -0.94
CA LEU A 139 4.83 8.40 -0.47
C LEU A 139 4.21 9.66 0.10
N GLU A 140 3.04 10.02 -0.40
CA GLU A 140 2.24 11.12 0.11
C GLU A 140 1.22 10.54 1.08
N LEU A 141 1.32 10.94 2.34
CA LEU A 141 0.44 10.49 3.41
C LEU A 141 -0.67 11.52 3.66
N GLN A 142 -1.75 11.02 4.21
CA GLN A 142 -2.85 11.84 4.68
C GLN A 142 -2.36 12.83 5.75
N GLY A 143 -2.75 14.11 5.61
CA GLY A 143 -2.23 15.18 6.46
C GLY A 143 -1.13 16.03 5.82
N ARG A 144 -0.89 15.89 4.50
CA ARG A 144 0.15 16.60 3.72
C ARG A 144 1.58 16.23 4.11
N GLU A 145 1.76 15.07 4.71
CA GLU A 145 3.08 14.53 5.00
C GLU A 145 3.62 13.76 3.80
N VAL A 146 4.93 13.76 3.67
CA VAL A 146 5.62 13.13 2.56
C VAL A 146 6.81 12.36 3.10
N VAL A 147 6.85 11.06 2.82
CA VAL A 147 7.99 10.19 3.10
C VAL A 147 8.76 10.00 1.81
N VAL A 148 10.04 10.35 1.80
CA VAL A 148 10.95 10.14 0.66
C VAL A 148 12.09 9.26 1.11
N MET A 149 12.34 8.19 0.36
CA MET A 149 13.41 7.24 0.64
C MET A 149 14.13 6.86 -0.65
N GLY A 150 15.44 6.67 -0.58
CA GLY A 150 16.22 6.15 -1.70
C GLY A 150 15.86 4.70 -1.98
N ALA A 151 15.57 4.35 -3.23
CA ALA A 151 15.09 3.01 -3.62
C ALA A 151 16.09 1.90 -3.22
N GLU A 152 17.38 2.16 -3.35
CA GLU A 152 18.45 1.22 -3.00
C GLU A 152 18.52 0.97 -1.49
N LEU A 153 18.46 2.04 -0.70
CA LEU A 153 18.48 1.99 0.76
C LEU A 153 17.20 1.33 1.30
N ALA A 154 16.05 1.72 0.75
CA ALA A 154 14.75 1.11 1.05
C ALA A 154 14.78 -0.41 0.78
N ALA A 155 15.33 -0.85 -0.35
CA ALA A 155 15.45 -2.27 -0.68
C ALA A 155 16.41 -3.01 0.27
N ALA A 156 17.51 -2.37 0.68
CA ALA A 156 18.46 -2.94 1.64
C ALA A 156 17.84 -3.10 3.03
N ASP A 157 17.19 -2.06 3.54
CA ASP A 157 16.56 -2.07 4.86
C ASP A 157 15.32 -2.97 4.89
N THR A 158 14.57 -3.09 3.79
CA THR A 158 13.51 -4.10 3.66
C THR A 158 14.07 -5.51 3.91
N ARG A 159 15.20 -5.88 3.29
CA ARG A 159 15.81 -7.20 3.51
C ARG A 159 16.28 -7.40 4.94
N ALA A 160 16.81 -6.34 5.57
CA ALA A 160 17.25 -6.39 6.96
C ALA A 160 16.06 -6.62 7.91
N VAL A 161 15.00 -5.84 7.77
CA VAL A 161 13.75 -5.96 8.56
C VAL A 161 13.13 -7.34 8.39
N LEU A 162 12.99 -7.83 7.15
CA LEU A 162 12.42 -9.17 6.92
C LEU A 162 13.22 -10.27 7.60
N LYS A 163 14.56 -10.17 7.59
CA LYS A 163 15.43 -11.13 8.27
C LYS A 163 15.32 -11.03 9.79
N GLU A 164 15.29 -9.82 10.33
CA GLU A 164 15.23 -9.57 11.76
C GLU A 164 13.92 -10.06 12.40
N TYR A 165 12.78 -9.82 11.73
CA TYR A 165 11.47 -10.23 12.21
C TYR A 165 11.00 -11.58 11.64
N GLU A 166 11.90 -12.33 11.00
CA GLU A 166 11.65 -13.66 10.41
C GLU A 166 10.45 -13.70 9.45
N VAL A 167 10.19 -12.58 8.77
CA VAL A 167 9.11 -12.45 7.80
C VAL A 167 9.56 -13.04 6.46
N GLN A 168 8.81 -14.02 5.98
CA GLN A 168 9.19 -14.82 4.80
C GLN A 168 9.18 -14.03 3.49
N SER A 169 8.33 -13.00 3.37
CA SER A 169 8.11 -12.27 2.12
C SER A 169 7.83 -10.78 2.39
N PRO A 170 8.29 -9.85 1.54
CA PRO A 170 7.91 -8.44 1.61
C PRO A 170 6.44 -8.19 1.25
N VAL A 171 5.76 -9.14 0.60
CA VAL A 171 4.34 -9.01 0.24
C VAL A 171 3.54 -10.22 0.68
N SER A 172 2.25 -10.02 0.88
CA SER A 172 1.29 -11.10 1.11
C SER A 172 1.20 -12.08 -0.08
N ALA A 173 0.70 -13.30 0.19
CA ALA A 173 0.72 -14.41 -0.76
C ALA A 173 -0.10 -14.15 -2.04
N ASP A 174 -1.16 -13.36 -1.95
CA ASP A 174 -1.99 -12.91 -3.07
C ASP A 174 -1.27 -11.98 -4.06
N MET A 175 -0.13 -11.41 -3.64
CA MET A 175 0.73 -10.55 -4.46
C MET A 175 2.11 -11.16 -4.72
N ALA A 176 2.32 -12.43 -4.39
CA ALA A 176 3.61 -13.10 -4.56
C ALA A 176 4.07 -13.13 -6.03
N ASP A 177 3.13 -13.07 -6.98
CA ASP A 177 3.42 -13.01 -8.41
C ASP A 177 4.18 -11.73 -8.81
N LEU A 178 4.04 -10.64 -8.04
CA LEU A 178 4.79 -9.38 -8.26
C LEU A 178 6.30 -9.52 -7.98
N LEU A 179 6.71 -10.55 -7.23
CA LEU A 179 8.12 -10.82 -6.95
C LEU A 179 8.81 -11.59 -8.07
N VAL A 180 8.03 -12.25 -8.93
CA VAL A 180 8.55 -13.04 -10.04
C VAL A 180 8.99 -12.08 -11.14
N LYS A 181 10.29 -12.05 -11.45
CA LYS A 181 10.79 -11.30 -12.60
C LYS A 181 10.09 -11.79 -13.86
N PRO A 182 9.64 -10.91 -14.78
CA PRO A 182 9.23 -11.37 -16.10
C PRO A 182 10.42 -12.08 -16.73
N SER A 183 10.27 -13.37 -17.00
CA SER A 183 11.24 -14.16 -17.75
C SER A 183 11.38 -13.51 -19.13
N SER A 184 12.53 -12.90 -19.38
CA SER A 184 12.95 -12.50 -20.72
C SER A 184 12.99 -13.73 -21.64
N SER A 185 12.40 -13.57 -22.83
CA SER A 185 12.58 -14.36 -24.06
C SER A 185 12.16 -15.84 -24.09
N GLN A 186 10.98 -16.12 -24.68
CA GLN A 186 10.94 -17.07 -25.79
C GLN A 186 11.01 -16.27 -27.09
N ALA A 187 12.23 -15.99 -27.52
CA ALA A 187 12.54 -15.65 -28.90
C ALA A 187 13.21 -16.88 -29.53
N GLY A 188 12.71 -17.31 -30.69
CA GLY A 188 13.45 -18.19 -31.61
C GLY A 188 13.01 -19.65 -31.63
N GLY A 189 12.19 -19.99 -32.62
CA GLY A 189 11.87 -21.38 -32.94
C GLY A 189 11.10 -21.60 -34.24
N GLN A 190 11.22 -20.70 -35.22
CA GLN A 190 10.72 -20.95 -36.58
C GLN A 190 11.79 -21.78 -37.32
N ARG A 191 11.49 -23.05 -37.56
CA ARG A 191 12.08 -23.93 -38.60
C ARG A 191 10.87 -24.59 -39.25
N GLY A 192 10.62 -24.48 -40.55
CA GLY A 192 11.56 -24.63 -41.66
C GLY A 192 11.13 -25.89 -42.36
#